data_AF-A0A2A3MU35-F1
#
_entry.id   AF-A0A2A3MU35-F1
#
_cell.length_a   1.000
_cell.length_b   1.000
_cell.length_c   1.000
_cell.angle_alpha   90.00
_cell.angle_beta   90.00
_cell.angle_gamma   90.00
#
_symmetry.space_group_name_H-M   'P 1'
#
loop_
_entity.id
_entity.type
_entity.pdbx_description
1 polymer ?
#
loop_
_entity_poly.entity_id
_entity_poly.type
_entity_poly.pdbx_seq_one_letter_code
_entity_poly.pdbx_strand_id
1 'polypeptide(L)'
;MSVYVARYTRLHPQLWGPYSITAYPHGFHDWPPELADPVWTPNARVITAGGAASQPLADCATLDAAIDACWAHFATLDQQGCRSC
;
A
#
# COMPACT_ATOMS: atom_id res chain seq x y z
N MET A 1 17.17 -12.25 -12.55
CA MET A 1 16.07 -13.03 -11.91
C MET A 1 15.53 -12.16 -10.79
N SER A 2 14.54 -11.30 -11.08
CA SER A 2 13.99 -10.36 -10.11
C SER A 2 13.16 -11.12 -9.08
N VAL A 3 13.70 -11.26 -7.87
CA VAL A 3 13.00 -11.91 -6.76
C VAL A 3 11.92 -10.94 -6.28
N TYR A 4 10.66 -11.26 -6.56
CA TYR A 4 9.53 -10.60 -5.91
C TYR A 4 9.60 -10.91 -4.41
N VAL A 5 10.23 -10.04 -3.63
CA VAL A 5 10.29 -10.20 -2.18
C VAL A 5 8.95 -9.70 -1.63
N ALA A 6 7.98 -10.60 -1.51
CA ALA A 6 6.85 -10.39 -0.63
C ALA A 6 7.37 -10.40 0.81
N ARG A 7 7.89 -9.25 1.28
CA ARG A 7 8.18 -9.10 2.70
C ARG A 7 6.83 -9.04 3.41
N TYR A 8 6.51 -10.07 4.20
CA TYR A 8 5.51 -9.96 5.25
C TYR A 8 6.04 -8.98 6.29
N THR A 9 5.92 -7.69 5.98
CA THR A 9 6.15 -6.62 6.94
C THR A 9 5.23 -6.90 8.12
N ARG A 10 5.75 -6.81 9.35
CA ARG A 10 4.97 -6.91 10.59
C ARG A 10 4.02 -5.71 10.68
N LEU A 11 3.06 -5.64 9.76
CA LEU A 11 2.00 -4.66 9.75
C LEU A 11 1.17 -4.90 11.00
N HIS A 12 0.74 -3.81 11.62
CA HIS A 12 -0.18 -3.87 12.73
C HIS A 12 -1.43 -4.70 12.34
N PRO A 13 -1.99 -5.55 13.22
CA PRO A 13 -3.12 -6.42 12.87
C PRO A 13 -4.32 -5.69 12.25
N GLN A 14 -4.57 -4.44 12.64
CA GLN A 14 -5.64 -3.60 12.08
C GLN A 14 -5.40 -3.22 10.60
N LEU A 15 -4.15 -3.19 10.15
CA LEU A 15 -3.81 -2.90 8.76
C LEU A 15 -3.74 -4.16 7.88
N TRP A 16 -3.57 -5.34 8.49
CA TRP A 16 -3.22 -6.55 7.75
C TRP A 16 -4.36 -7.13 6.89
N GLY A 17 -5.62 -6.84 7.28
CA GLY A 17 -6.80 -7.23 6.52
C GLY A 17 -7.09 -6.31 5.33
N PRO A 18 -7.27 -4.99 5.56
CA PRO A 18 -7.73 -4.08 4.50
C PRO A 18 -6.62 -3.53 3.60
N TYR A 19 -5.33 -3.71 3.92
CA TYR A 19 -4.23 -3.13 3.15
C TYR A 19 -3.21 -4.16 2.66
N SER A 20 -2.52 -3.82 1.58
CA SER A 20 -1.34 -4.52 1.08
C SER A 20 -0.31 -3.53 0.58
N ILE A 21 0.98 -3.78 0.83
CA ILE A 21 2.07 -2.94 0.32
C ILE A 21 2.86 -3.77 -0.69
N THR A 22 2.91 -3.28 -1.92
CA THR A 22 3.72 -3.89 -2.99
C THR A 22 5.07 -3.19 -3.05
N ALA A 23 6.15 -3.95 -3.18
CA ALA A 23 7.50 -3.42 -3.27
C ALA A 23 8.16 -3.79 -4.61
N TYR A 24 8.84 -2.82 -5.24
CA TYR A 24 9.66 -3.00 -6.44
C TYR A 24 11.13 -2.67 -6.13
N PRO A 25 11.83 -3.50 -5.33
CA PRO A 25 13.13 -3.19 -4.73
C PRO A 25 14.29 -2.90 -5.71
N HIS A 26 14.13 -3.15 -7.01
CA HIS A 26 15.17 -2.96 -8.03
C HIS A 26 14.68 -2.34 -9.34
N GLY A 27 13.57 -1.59 -9.31
CA GLY A 27 12.89 -1.25 -10.55
C GLY A 27 12.40 -2.51 -11.28
N PHE A 28 11.54 -2.33 -12.26
CA PHE A 28 11.10 -3.41 -13.11
C PHE A 28 12.30 -3.81 -14.03
N HIS A 29 12.82 -5.04 -13.95
CA HIS A 29 13.85 -5.57 -14.87
C HIS A 29 15.22 -4.83 -14.97
N ASP A 30 15.94 -4.64 -13.85
CA ASP A 30 17.30 -4.03 -13.86
C ASP A 30 17.32 -2.60 -14.45
N TRP A 31 16.23 -1.87 -14.27
CA TRP A 31 16.13 -0.47 -14.69
C TRP A 31 17.22 0.37 -13.99
N PRO A 32 17.89 1.30 -14.70
CA PRO A 32 18.79 2.26 -14.07
C PRO A 32 18.18 2.88 -12.80
N PRO A 33 18.92 2.94 -11.66
CA PRO A 33 18.38 3.41 -10.38
C PRO A 33 17.72 4.79 -10.43
N GLU A 34 18.24 5.67 -11.28
CA GLU A 34 17.72 7.01 -11.56
C GLU A 34 16.37 7.03 -12.31
N LEU A 35 15.93 5.90 -12.85
CA LEU A 35 14.67 5.70 -13.57
C LEU A 35 13.78 4.66 -12.86
N ALA A 36 14.19 4.14 -11.71
CA ALA A 36 13.37 3.24 -10.92
C ALA A 36 12.27 4.05 -10.22
N ASP A 37 11.05 3.93 -10.74
CA ASP A 37 9.83 4.47 -10.14
C ASP A 37 9.62 3.95 -8.69
N PRO A 38 8.77 4.63 -7.88
CA PRO A 38 8.71 4.49 -6.43
C PRO A 38 8.66 3.04 -5.95
N VAL A 39 9.52 2.74 -4.98
CA VAL A 39 9.82 1.37 -4.56
C VAL A 39 8.64 0.74 -3.81
N TRP A 40 7.69 1.52 -3.29
CA TRP A 40 6.61 1.02 -2.43
C TRP A 40 5.24 1.61 -2.79
N THR A 41 4.27 0.74 -3.08
CA THR A 41 2.88 1.13 -3.35
C THR A 41 1.94 0.52 -2.32
N PRO A 42 1.47 1.27 -1.31
CA PRO A 42 0.37 0.87 -0.45
C PRO A 42 -0.96 0.85 -1.20
N ASN A 43 -1.75 -0.19 -0.98
CA ASN A 43 -3.05 -0.41 -1.61
C ASN A 43 -4.11 -0.72 -0.56
N ALA A 44 -5.28 -0.11 -0.68
CA ALA A 44 -6.48 -0.46 0.07
C ALA A 44 -7.33 -1.47 -0.70
N ARG A 45 -7.84 -2.48 0.01
CA ARG A 45 -8.83 -3.43 -0.52
C ARG A 45 -10.22 -2.86 -0.28
N VAL A 46 -10.92 -2.55 -1.36
CA VAL A 46 -12.27 -1.97 -1.32
C VAL A 46 -13.25 -2.91 -2.02
N ILE A 47 -14.48 -3.02 -1.49
CA ILE A 47 -15.56 -3.73 -2.16
C ILE A 47 -16.33 -2.72 -3.01
N THR A 48 -16.37 -2.95 -4.31
CA THR A 48 -17.14 -2.14 -5.27
C THR A 48 -18.36 -2.93 -5.77
N ALA A 49 -19.24 -2.29 -6.55
CA ALA A 49 -20.34 -2.98 -7.22
C ALA A 49 -19.87 -4.11 -8.16
N GLY A 50 -18.63 -4.04 -8.66
CA GLY A 50 -18.00 -5.07 -9.48
C GLY A 50 -17.24 -6.14 -8.69
N GLY A 51 -17.23 -6.07 -7.35
CA GLY A 51 -16.49 -6.96 -6.47
C GLY A 51 -15.27 -6.31 -5.82
N ALA A 52 -14.40 -7.14 -5.25
CA ALA A 52 -13.21 -6.70 -4.54
C ALA A 52 -12.18 -6.08 -5.51
N ALA A 53 -11.73 -4.87 -5.20
CA ALA A 53 -10.73 -4.13 -5.96
C ALA A 53 -9.58 -3.67 -5.06
N SER A 54 -8.40 -3.52 -5.66
CA SER A 54 -7.21 -2.96 -5.02
C SER A 54 -7.04 -1.52 -5.51
N GLN A 55 -7.05 -0.56 -4.59
CA GLN A 55 -6.90 0.85 -4.90
C GLN A 55 -5.55 1.37 -4.37
N PRO A 56 -4.67 1.92 -5.21
CA PRO A 56 -3.42 2.52 -4.76
C PRO A 56 -3.69 3.78 -3.93
N LEU A 57 -2.93 3.96 -2.84
CA LEU A 57 -3.08 5.10 -1.95
C LEU A 57 -2.05 6.20 -2.22
N ALA A 58 -0.81 5.80 -2.51
CA ALA A 58 0.30 6.71 -2.74
C ALA A 58 1.45 5.99 -3.44
N ASP A 59 2.38 6.79 -3.96
CA ASP A 59 3.67 6.36 -4.44
C ASP A 59 4.73 6.71 -3.40
N CYS A 60 5.30 5.69 -2.75
CA CYS A 60 6.17 5.88 -1.58
C CYS A 60 7.62 5.49 -1.87
N ALA A 61 8.55 6.38 -1.48
CA ALA A 61 9.98 6.13 -1.59
C ALA A 61 10.49 5.12 -0.56
N THR A 62 9.80 4.97 0.58
CA THR A 62 10.18 4.07 1.68
C THR A 62 8.99 3.23 2.15
N LEU A 63 9.30 2.10 2.80
CA LEU A 63 8.28 1.27 3.43
C LEU A 63 7.53 2.02 4.55
N ASP A 64 8.25 2.81 5.36
CA ASP A 64 7.62 3.55 6.46
C ASP A 64 6.62 4.58 5.93
N ALA A 65 6.95 5.29 4.84
CA ALA A 65 6.00 6.20 4.19
C ALA A 65 4.76 5.46 3.65
N ALA A 66 4.93 4.23 3.15
CA ALA A 66 3.81 3.40 2.72
C ALA A 66 2.93 2.95 3.90
N ILE A 67 3.52 2.63 5.05
CA ILE A 67 2.79 2.31 6.28
C ILE A 67 2.03 3.53 6.80
N ASP A 68 2.65 4.70 6.80
CA ASP A 68 2.03 5.95 7.21
C ASP A 68 0.84 6.32 6.32
N ALA A 69 0.95 6.09 5.00
CA ALA A 69 -0.17 6.28 4.07
C ALA A 69 -1.37 5.35 4.38
N CYS A 70 -1.11 4.08 4.73
CA CYS A 70 -2.16 3.16 5.18
C CYS A 70 -2.84 3.65 6.46
N TRP A 71 -2.07 4.15 7.44
CA TRP A 71 -2.63 4.70 8.67
C TRP A 71 -3.43 5.97 8.45
N ALA A 72 -2.93 6.89 7.63
CA ALA A 72 -3.64 8.11 7.27
C ALA A 72 -4.99 7.78 6.63
N HIS A 73 -5.02 6.86 5.67
CA HIS A 73 -6.27 6.40 5.05
C HIS A 73 -7.21 5.76 6.08
N PHE A 74 -6.71 4.86 6.94
CA PHE A 74 -7.51 4.22 7.98
C PHE A 74 -8.17 5.24 8.93
N ALA A 75 -7.43 6.27 9.35
CA ALA A 75 -7.97 7.34 10.18
C ALA A 75 -9.10 8.14 9.49
N THR A 76 -9.06 8.29 8.16
CA THR A 76 -10.17 8.95 7.43
C THR A 76 -11.46 8.13 7.42
N LEU A 77 -11.37 6.80 7.43
CA LEU A 77 -12.54 5.92 7.46
C LEU A 77 -13.25 5.96 8.82
N ASP A 78 -12.47 5.97 9.91
CA ASP A 78 -13.00 6.10 11.28
C ASP A 78 -13.82 7.38 11.46
N GLN A 79 -13.33 8.49 10.88
CA GLN A 79 -14.02 9.78 10.91
C GLN A 79 -15.32 9.80 10.08
N GLN A 80 -15.42 9.02 9.00
CA GLN A 80 -16.64 8.91 8.20
C GLN A 80 -17.73 8.09 8.92
N GLY A 81 -17.35 7.07 9.69
CA GLY A 81 -18.28 6.33 10.56
C GLY A 81 -18.91 7.21 11.64
N CYS A 82 -18.15 8.16 12.20
CA CYS A 82 -18.61 9.07 13.25
C CYS A 82 -19.56 10.18 12.74
N ARG A 83 -19.54 10.52 11.45
CA ARG A 83 -20.41 11.57 10.85
C ARG A 83 -21.80 11.08 10.44
N SER A 84 -22.08 9.80 10.64
CA SER A 84 -23.36 9.17 10.28
C SER A 84 -24.36 9.10 11.45
N CYS A 85 -24.08 9.83 12.55
CA CYS A 85 -24.90 9.86 13.78
C CYS A 85 -25.87 11.04 13.80
#